data_AF-A0A6L9XVP2-F1
#
_entry.id   AF-A0A6L9XVP2-F1
#
_cell.length_a   1.000
_cell.length_b   1.000
_cell.length_c   1.000
_cell.angle_alpha   90.00
_cell.angle_beta   90.00
_cell.angle_gamma   90.00
#
_symmetry.space_group_name_H-M   'P 1'
#
loop_
_entity.id
_entity.type
_entity.pdbx_description
1 polymer ?
#
loop_
_entity_poly.entity_id
_entity_poly.type
_entity_poly.pdbx_seq_one_letter_code
_entity_poly.pdbx_strand_id
1 'polypeptide(L)'
;MRPSRIILWVDTEQYEAAGQLPTLKRLVGRGLELRSANASLRSHKKYFHFVHDSELSARPLIIADDDLLYPHTWYRDLWEGFTASGRSAVISAWVKRPAVADSKLIPYEDWPTAHDTILRRENYFMGGSGTVFPVSFNHVLATDGDRFLSVAPTSDDAWLNNRAHRVGLLIGQSTEGAVPIRAIPGTQAQKLSNENLGTSGTNAQLAKLYESDDLLRLWNPEAEAPTTAEP
;
A
#
# COMPACT_ATOMS: atom_id res chain seq x y z
N MET A 1 -7.52 11.81 -18.07
CA MET A 1 -6.60 12.26 -17.00
C MET A 1 -5.32 11.43 -17.08
N ARG A 2 -4.16 11.98 -16.72
CA ARG A 2 -2.88 11.28 -16.73
C ARG A 2 -2.09 11.61 -15.46
N PRO A 3 -1.29 10.69 -14.91
CA PRO A 3 -0.38 10.99 -13.82
C PRO A 3 0.70 11.97 -14.28
N SER A 4 1.26 12.74 -13.34
CA SER A 4 2.37 13.65 -13.63
C SER A 4 3.67 12.91 -13.96
N ARG A 5 3.89 11.76 -13.31
CA ARG A 5 5.07 10.90 -13.46
C ARG A 5 4.65 9.44 -13.29
N ILE A 6 5.34 8.52 -13.97
CA ILE A 6 5.22 7.08 -13.76
C ILE A 6 6.64 6.56 -13.55
N ILE A 7 6.90 5.96 -12.40
CA ILE A 7 8.26 5.55 -12.00
C ILE A 7 8.25 4.04 -11.76
N LEU A 8 9.14 3.32 -12.42
CA LEU A 8 9.44 1.92 -12.15
C LEU A 8 10.77 1.82 -11.40
N TRP A 9 10.71 1.28 -10.18
CA TRP A 9 11.87 1.02 -9.34
C TRP A 9 12.42 -0.37 -9.63
N VAL A 10 13.64 -0.41 -10.16
CA VAL A 10 14.33 -1.66 -10.53
C VAL A 10 15.51 -1.86 -9.61
N ASP A 11 15.72 -3.10 -9.14
CA ASP A 11 16.87 -3.42 -8.29
C ASP A 11 18.17 -3.03 -8.97
N THR A 12 19.11 -2.44 -8.22
CA THR A 12 20.39 -1.94 -8.76
C THR A 12 21.10 -2.96 -9.65
N GLU A 13 21.10 -4.23 -9.27
CA GLU A 13 21.73 -5.32 -10.03
C GLU A 13 21.06 -5.60 -11.38
N GLN A 14 19.76 -5.31 -11.50
CA GLN A 14 18.95 -5.55 -12.69
C GLN A 14 18.75 -4.29 -13.54
N TYR A 15 19.08 -3.11 -13.00
CA TYR A 15 18.78 -1.82 -13.60
C TYR A 15 19.33 -1.68 -15.03
N GLU A 16 20.60 -2.00 -15.23
CA GLU A 16 21.25 -1.91 -16.55
C GLU A 16 20.58 -2.85 -17.57
N ALA A 17 20.34 -4.11 -17.17
CA ALA A 17 19.70 -5.10 -18.03
C ALA A 17 18.25 -4.68 -18.39
N ALA A 18 17.49 -4.19 -17.40
CA ALA A 18 16.15 -3.67 -17.60
C ALA A 18 16.13 -2.51 -18.59
N GLY A 19 17.09 -1.58 -18.48
CA GLY A 19 17.27 -0.46 -19.40
C GLY A 19 17.53 -0.88 -20.85
N GLN A 20 18.01 -2.11 -21.09
CA GLN A 20 18.22 -2.64 -22.44
C GLN A 20 16.99 -3.30 -23.07
N LEU A 21 15.96 -3.64 -22.28
CA LEU A 21 14.77 -4.33 -22.78
C LEU A 21 14.00 -3.45 -23.79
N PRO A 22 13.72 -3.93 -25.02
CA PRO A 22 12.99 -3.15 -26.03
C PRO A 22 11.61 -2.67 -25.55
N THR A 23 10.94 -3.48 -24.72
CA THR A 23 9.65 -3.16 -24.12
C THR A 23 9.73 -1.97 -23.17
N LEU A 24 10.72 -1.96 -22.27
CA LEU A 24 10.96 -0.85 -21.33
C LEU A 24 11.47 0.40 -22.05
N LYS A 25 12.40 0.28 -23.01
CA LYS A 25 12.85 1.40 -23.85
C LYS A 25 11.67 2.10 -24.54
N ARG A 26 10.71 1.33 -25.07
CA ARG A 26 9.50 1.87 -25.68
C ARG A 26 8.61 2.61 -24.67
N LEU A 27 8.51 2.12 -23.43
CA LEU A 27 7.75 2.79 -22.37
C LEU A 27 8.46 4.06 -21.87
N VAL A 28 9.79 4.04 -21.78
CA VAL A 28 10.61 5.23 -21.46
C VAL A 28 10.38 6.34 -22.48
N GLY A 29 10.40 5.99 -23.78
CA GLY A 29 10.08 6.95 -24.85
C GLY A 29 8.65 7.52 -24.78
N ARG A 30 7.77 6.97 -23.93
CA ARG A 30 6.41 7.45 -23.67
C ARG A 30 6.24 8.14 -22.31
N GLY A 31 7.32 8.29 -21.54
CA GLY A 31 7.34 8.99 -20.25
C GLY A 31 7.44 8.10 -19.02
N LEU A 32 7.71 6.79 -19.15
CA LEU A 32 8.11 5.97 -18.01
C LEU A 32 9.50 6.37 -17.54
N GLU A 33 9.67 6.59 -16.24
CA GLU A 33 10.97 6.78 -15.61
C GLU A 33 11.43 5.44 -15.01
N LEU A 34 12.60 4.96 -15.41
CA LEU A 34 13.27 3.89 -14.67
C LEU A 34 14.17 4.52 -13.62
N ARG A 35 14.13 3.99 -12.40
CA ARG A 35 15.05 4.36 -11.33
C ARG A 35 15.61 3.12 -10.65
N SER A 36 16.86 3.20 -10.22
CA SER A 36 17.50 2.14 -9.44
C SER A 36 17.00 2.19 -7.99
N ALA A 37 16.75 1.02 -7.41
CA ALA A 37 16.35 0.84 -6.03
C ALA A 37 17.24 -0.19 -5.33
N ASN A 38 17.36 -0.03 -4.01
CA ASN A 38 18.08 -1.00 -3.18
C ASN A 38 17.25 -2.29 -3.04
N ALA A 39 17.83 -3.42 -3.47
CA ALA A 39 17.19 -4.73 -3.42
C ALA A 39 16.78 -5.16 -2.01
N SER A 40 17.46 -4.68 -0.96
CA SER A 40 17.13 -4.99 0.43
C SER A 40 15.75 -4.46 0.85
N LEU A 41 15.19 -3.49 0.12
CA LEU A 41 13.87 -2.91 0.40
C LEU A 41 12.72 -3.85 0.00
N ARG A 42 12.97 -4.84 -0.86
CA ARG A 42 11.96 -5.82 -1.32
C ARG A 42 10.68 -5.12 -1.78
N SER A 43 9.51 -5.49 -1.28
CA SER A 43 8.22 -4.90 -1.67
C SER A 43 8.10 -3.41 -1.28
N HIS A 44 8.87 -2.92 -0.30
CA HIS A 44 8.82 -1.52 0.13
C HIS A 44 9.44 -0.54 -0.88
N LYS A 45 10.14 -1.02 -1.92
CA LYS A 45 10.70 -0.16 -2.98
C LYS A 45 9.63 0.69 -3.69
N LYS A 46 8.35 0.26 -3.67
CA LYS A 46 7.21 0.94 -4.31
C LYS A 46 6.98 2.36 -3.79
N TYR A 47 7.30 2.63 -2.52
CA TYR A 47 7.06 3.92 -1.89
C TYR A 47 8.31 4.53 -1.25
N PHE A 48 9.25 3.71 -0.77
CA PHE A 48 10.34 4.16 0.10
C PHE A 48 11.18 5.29 -0.54
N HIS A 49 11.65 5.09 -1.76
CA HIS A 49 12.43 6.12 -2.45
C HIS A 49 11.60 7.36 -2.79
N PHE A 50 10.29 7.22 -3.01
CA PHE A 50 9.41 8.35 -3.28
C PHE A 50 9.27 9.25 -2.05
N VAL A 51 9.06 8.67 -0.87
CA VAL A 51 8.84 9.45 0.36
C VAL A 51 10.12 10.13 0.88
N HIS A 52 11.29 9.64 0.47
CA HIS A 52 12.59 10.24 0.77
C HIS A 52 13.13 11.20 -0.29
N ASP A 53 12.45 11.35 -1.43
CA ASP A 53 12.79 12.32 -2.48
C ASP A 53 12.03 13.62 -2.22
N SER A 54 12.74 14.74 -2.03
CA SER A 54 12.15 16.03 -1.65
C SER A 54 11.25 16.64 -2.71
N GLU A 55 11.47 16.33 -3.99
CA GLU A 55 10.63 16.82 -5.09
C GLU A 55 9.37 15.95 -5.23
N LEU A 56 9.51 14.63 -5.06
CA LEU A 56 8.42 13.68 -5.21
C LEU A 56 7.47 13.68 -4.00
N SER A 57 8.02 13.63 -2.78
CA SER A 57 7.26 13.47 -1.53
C SER A 57 6.24 14.57 -1.27
N ALA A 58 6.42 15.75 -1.87
CA ALA A 58 5.47 16.87 -1.84
C ALA A 58 4.19 16.63 -2.69
N ARG A 59 4.06 15.47 -3.33
CA ARG A 59 2.92 15.10 -4.18
C ARG A 59 2.22 13.84 -3.65
N PRO A 60 0.91 13.66 -3.91
CA PRO A 60 0.25 12.39 -3.64
C PRO A 60 0.94 11.23 -4.38
N LEU A 61 1.07 10.09 -3.70
CA LEU A 61 1.66 8.88 -4.26
C LEU A 61 0.55 7.91 -4.67
N ILE A 62 0.67 7.30 -5.85
CA ILE A 62 -0.09 6.10 -6.21
C ILE A 62 0.89 4.95 -6.34
N ILE A 63 0.66 3.87 -5.59
CA ILE A 63 1.37 2.61 -5.77
C ILE A 63 0.53 1.63 -6.58
N ALA A 64 1.19 0.76 -7.34
CA ALA A 64 0.59 -0.30 -8.13
C ALA A 64 1.66 -1.37 -8.44
N ASP A 65 1.22 -2.62 -8.63
CA ASP A 65 2.08 -3.71 -9.08
C ASP A 65 2.21 -3.72 -10.62
N ASP A 66 3.38 -4.13 -11.11
CA ASP A 66 3.74 -4.19 -12.54
C ASP A 66 3.33 -5.52 -13.21
N ASP A 67 2.81 -6.46 -12.44
CA ASP A 67 2.37 -7.79 -12.87
C ASP A 67 0.84 -7.93 -12.98
N LEU A 68 0.11 -6.82 -12.83
CA LEU A 68 -1.35 -6.73 -12.93
C LEU A 68 -1.81 -5.86 -14.11
N LEU A 69 -2.93 -6.26 -14.71
CA LEU A 69 -3.69 -5.49 -15.70
C LEU A 69 -4.86 -4.79 -15.02
N TYR A 70 -4.76 -3.46 -14.97
CA TYR A 70 -5.79 -2.59 -14.41
C TYR A 70 -6.82 -2.18 -15.48
N PRO A 71 -8.10 -2.00 -15.12
CA PRO A 71 -9.09 -1.45 -16.04
C PRO A 71 -8.73 0.00 -16.42
N HIS A 72 -9.13 0.43 -17.61
CA HIS A 72 -8.80 1.77 -18.12
C HIS A 72 -9.32 2.94 -17.25
N THR A 73 -10.27 2.67 -16.36
CA THR A 73 -10.86 3.62 -15.42
C THR A 73 -10.10 3.71 -14.10
N TRP A 74 -9.30 2.69 -13.75
CA TRP A 74 -8.68 2.48 -12.44
C TRP A 74 -8.01 3.74 -11.86
N TYR A 75 -7.16 4.40 -12.66
CA TYR A 75 -6.47 5.60 -12.20
C TYR A 75 -7.44 6.77 -11.95
N ARG A 76 -8.46 6.90 -12.79
CA ARG A 76 -9.48 7.94 -12.62
C ARG A 76 -10.29 7.69 -11.36
N ASP A 77 -10.74 6.45 -11.16
CA ASP A 77 -11.59 6.09 -10.02
C ASP A 77 -10.85 6.30 -8.69
N LEU A 78 -9.57 5.91 -8.60
CA LEU A 78 -8.71 6.21 -7.44
C LEU A 78 -8.62 7.72 -7.17
N TRP A 79 -8.33 8.49 -8.21
CA TRP A 79 -8.08 9.93 -8.07
C TRP A 79 -9.35 10.75 -7.78
N GLU A 80 -10.48 10.35 -8.33
CA GLU A 80 -11.79 10.96 -8.06
C GLU A 80 -12.19 10.70 -6.61
N GLY A 81 -12.08 9.46 -6.12
CA GLY A 81 -12.31 9.16 -4.70
C GLY A 81 -11.38 9.94 -3.78
N PHE A 82 -10.10 10.05 -4.16
CA PHE A 82 -9.12 10.80 -3.37
C PHE A 82 -9.43 12.29 -3.32
N THR A 83 -9.81 12.87 -4.44
CA THR A 83 -10.23 14.28 -4.53
C THR A 83 -11.52 14.53 -3.75
N ALA A 84 -12.49 13.62 -3.83
CA ALA A 84 -13.75 13.70 -3.08
C ALA A 84 -13.52 13.65 -1.55
N SER A 85 -12.49 12.94 -1.10
CA SER A 85 -12.07 12.92 0.31
C SER A 85 -11.38 14.21 0.79
N GLY A 86 -11.26 15.24 -0.05
CA GLY A 86 -10.44 16.43 0.25
C GLY A 86 -8.93 16.16 0.21
N ARG A 87 -8.49 15.07 -0.44
CA ARG A 87 -7.09 14.63 -0.56
C ARG A 87 -6.41 14.33 0.78
N SER A 88 -7.19 13.92 1.78
CA SER A 88 -6.69 13.59 3.12
C SER A 88 -6.87 12.11 3.50
N ALA A 89 -7.63 11.33 2.72
CA ALA A 89 -7.82 9.90 2.94
C ALA A 89 -6.92 9.05 2.02
N VAL A 90 -6.75 7.78 2.39
CA VAL A 90 -6.19 6.75 1.51
C VAL A 90 -7.32 6.13 0.70
N ILE A 91 -7.16 6.03 -0.62
CA ILE A 91 -8.16 5.40 -1.49
C ILE A 91 -7.51 4.24 -2.24
N SER A 92 -8.15 3.08 -2.21
CA SER A 92 -7.64 1.84 -2.82
C SER A 92 -8.64 1.20 -3.76
N ALA A 93 -8.16 0.51 -4.79
CA ALA A 93 -9.03 -0.23 -5.69
C ALA A 93 -9.67 -1.45 -5.00
N TRP A 94 -9.01 -1.99 -3.99
CA TRP A 94 -9.52 -3.06 -3.15
C TRP A 94 -9.24 -2.77 -1.68
N VAL A 95 -10.29 -2.91 -0.86
CA VAL A 95 -10.25 -2.77 0.59
C VAL A 95 -10.81 -4.02 1.27
N LYS A 96 -10.14 -4.45 2.35
CA LYS A 96 -10.59 -5.47 3.29
C LYS A 96 -10.99 -4.82 4.62
N ARG A 97 -11.76 -5.56 5.43
CA ARG A 97 -12.17 -5.15 6.78
C ARG A 97 -11.65 -6.18 7.78
N PRO A 98 -10.50 -5.92 8.43
CA PRO A 98 -9.99 -6.76 9.50
C PRO A 98 -11.02 -6.88 10.63
N ALA A 99 -11.02 -8.04 11.28
CA ALA A 99 -11.75 -8.23 12.52
C ALA A 99 -10.79 -8.72 13.61
N VAL A 100 -11.14 -8.41 14.86
CA VAL A 100 -10.41 -8.85 16.04
C VAL A 100 -11.24 -9.92 16.74
N ALA A 101 -10.62 -11.01 17.20
CA ALA A 101 -11.22 -12.01 18.06
C ALA A 101 -10.18 -12.47 19.08
N ASP A 102 -10.58 -12.67 20.34
CA ASP A 102 -9.69 -13.10 21.42
C ASP A 102 -8.40 -12.27 21.54
N SER A 103 -8.54 -10.93 21.41
CA SER A 103 -7.43 -9.97 21.43
C SER A 103 -6.35 -10.22 20.36
N LYS A 104 -6.75 -10.75 19.20
CA LYS A 104 -5.88 -10.96 18.04
C LYS A 104 -6.63 -10.62 16.75
N LEU A 105 -5.90 -10.24 15.71
CA LEU A 105 -6.47 -10.22 14.37
C LEU A 105 -6.89 -11.63 13.97
N ILE A 106 -8.10 -11.77 13.41
CA ILE A 106 -8.44 -13.00 12.69
C ILE A 106 -7.51 -13.16 11.47
N PRO A 107 -7.32 -14.37 10.92
CA PRO A 107 -6.46 -14.57 9.77
C PRO A 107 -6.81 -13.64 8.60
N TYR A 108 -5.78 -13.10 7.96
CA TYR A 108 -5.86 -12.13 6.86
C TYR A 108 -6.73 -12.63 5.67
N GLU A 109 -6.72 -13.94 5.44
CA GLU A 109 -7.47 -14.63 4.40
C GLU A 109 -8.99 -14.54 4.64
N ASP A 110 -9.39 -14.47 5.91
CA ASP A 110 -10.79 -14.50 6.33
C ASP A 110 -11.42 -13.10 6.42
N TRP A 111 -10.64 -12.04 6.17
CA TRP A 111 -11.15 -10.68 6.23
C TRP A 111 -12.15 -10.41 5.09
N PRO A 112 -13.38 -9.96 5.41
CA PRO A 112 -14.35 -9.59 4.40
C PRO A 112 -13.84 -8.42 3.53
N THR A 113 -14.25 -8.43 2.27
CA THR A 113 -13.98 -7.34 1.32
C THR A 113 -15.03 -6.24 1.45
N ALA A 114 -14.64 -4.98 1.27
CA ALA A 114 -15.56 -3.87 1.18
C ALA A 114 -16.30 -3.87 -0.17
N HIS A 115 -17.60 -3.55 -0.15
CA HIS A 115 -18.43 -3.43 -1.35
C HIS A 115 -18.94 -2.00 -1.57
N ASP A 116 -18.60 -1.09 -0.68
CA ASP A 116 -18.95 0.33 -0.67
C ASP A 116 -17.70 1.21 -0.71
N THR A 117 -17.88 2.52 -0.86
CA THR A 117 -16.82 3.53 -0.88
C THR A 117 -16.67 4.27 0.46
N ILE A 118 -17.25 3.75 1.54
CA ILE A 118 -17.30 4.44 2.83
C ILE A 118 -15.89 4.50 3.44
N LEU A 119 -15.49 5.71 3.81
CA LEU A 119 -14.26 6.00 4.51
C LEU A 119 -14.34 5.53 5.97
N ARG A 120 -13.39 4.69 6.39
CA ARG A 120 -13.32 4.12 7.73
C ARG A 120 -11.88 4.05 8.21
N ARG A 121 -11.66 4.11 9.53
CA ARG A 121 -10.30 3.98 10.11
C ARG A 121 -9.87 2.52 10.18
N GLU A 122 -10.85 1.65 10.38
CA GLU A 122 -10.70 0.20 10.47
C GLU A 122 -10.58 -0.50 9.10
N ASN A 123 -10.76 0.23 7.99
CA ASN A 123 -10.55 -0.34 6.66
C ASN A 123 -9.07 -0.65 6.42
N TYR A 124 -8.78 -1.70 5.67
CA TYR A 124 -7.43 -2.13 5.28
C TYR A 124 -7.30 -2.08 3.76
N PHE A 125 -6.41 -1.26 3.21
CA PHE A 125 -6.20 -1.20 1.77
C PHE A 125 -5.29 -2.32 1.27
N MET A 126 -5.50 -2.74 0.03
CA MET A 126 -4.64 -3.67 -0.69
C MET A 126 -3.74 -2.91 -1.66
N GLY A 127 -2.50 -2.62 -1.28
CA GLY A 127 -1.56 -1.76 -2.02
C GLY A 127 -1.26 -2.27 -3.43
N GLY A 128 -1.15 -3.59 -3.59
CA GLY A 128 -0.94 -4.20 -4.91
C GLY A 128 -2.08 -3.95 -5.90
N SER A 129 -3.32 -3.73 -5.42
CA SER A 129 -4.47 -3.43 -6.28
C SER A 129 -4.47 -2.01 -6.84
N GLY A 130 -3.61 -1.15 -6.33
CA GLY A 130 -3.64 0.26 -6.61
C GLY A 130 -4.16 1.08 -5.44
N THR A 131 -3.31 1.94 -4.90
CA THR A 131 -3.69 2.76 -3.75
C THR A 131 -3.06 4.15 -3.85
N VAL A 132 -3.85 5.18 -3.56
CA VAL A 132 -3.41 6.58 -3.50
C VAL A 132 -3.27 7.05 -2.05
N PHE A 133 -2.16 7.72 -1.75
CA PHE A 133 -1.80 8.22 -0.43
C PHE A 133 -1.75 9.76 -0.40
N PRO A 134 -2.22 10.38 0.70
CA PRO A 134 -2.07 11.82 0.90
C PRO A 134 -0.61 12.18 1.23
N VAL A 135 -0.23 13.43 0.94
CA VAL A 135 1.11 13.96 1.24
C VAL A 135 1.46 13.86 2.72
N SER A 136 0.47 14.06 3.61
CA SER A 136 0.66 13.89 5.06
C SER A 136 1.15 12.48 5.41
N PHE A 137 0.70 11.44 4.70
CA PHE A 137 1.14 10.08 4.95
C PHE A 137 2.57 9.82 4.45
N ASN A 138 2.99 10.46 3.35
CA ASN A 138 4.37 10.39 2.89
C ASN A 138 5.35 10.84 3.99
N HIS A 139 5.03 11.91 4.72
CA HIS A 139 5.87 12.40 5.83
C HIS A 139 5.97 11.40 6.99
N VAL A 140 4.88 10.72 7.32
CA VAL A 140 4.86 9.65 8.33
C VAL A 140 5.82 8.54 7.92
N LEU A 141 5.70 8.06 6.67
CA LEU A 141 6.54 7.00 6.14
C LEU A 141 8.02 7.39 6.07
N ALA A 142 8.32 8.62 5.65
CA ALA A 142 9.69 9.14 5.63
C ALA A 142 10.30 9.23 7.04
N THR A 143 9.49 9.61 8.05
CA THR A 143 9.94 9.72 9.44
C THR A 143 10.22 8.34 10.05
N ASP A 144 9.47 7.32 9.65
CA ASP A 144 9.71 5.95 10.10
C ASP A 144 10.97 5.31 9.51
N GLY A 145 11.44 5.80 8.35
CA GLY A 145 12.63 5.30 7.69
C GLY A 145 12.52 3.80 7.35
N ASP A 146 13.56 3.04 7.68
CA ASP A 146 13.73 1.64 7.30
C ASP A 146 13.27 0.63 8.37
N ARG A 147 12.55 1.08 9.40
CA ARG A 147 12.05 0.24 10.51
C ARG A 147 11.30 -1.01 10.04
N PHE A 148 10.62 -0.93 8.90
CA PHE A 148 9.94 -2.07 8.29
C PHE A 148 10.86 -3.27 8.04
N LEU A 149 12.16 -3.06 7.80
CA LEU A 149 13.13 -4.15 7.58
C LEU A 149 13.22 -5.10 8.78
N SER A 150 12.94 -4.61 9.99
CA SER A 150 13.00 -5.41 11.22
C SER A 150 11.66 -6.08 11.58
N VAL A 151 10.53 -5.47 11.21
CA VAL A 151 9.20 -5.91 11.67
C VAL A 151 8.39 -6.58 10.56
N ALA A 152 8.41 -5.97 9.37
CA ALA A 152 7.59 -6.37 8.25
C ALA A 152 8.38 -6.39 6.90
N PRO A 153 9.54 -7.07 6.81
CA PRO A 153 10.45 -6.93 5.66
C PRO A 153 9.91 -7.41 4.32
N THR A 154 8.84 -8.21 4.31
CA THR A 154 8.26 -8.76 3.07
C THR A 154 6.81 -8.34 2.85
N SER A 155 6.25 -7.53 3.74
CA SER A 155 4.85 -7.12 3.70
C SER A 155 4.74 -5.59 3.82
N ASP A 156 4.87 -4.93 2.66
CA ASP A 156 4.59 -3.51 2.50
C ASP A 156 3.15 -3.18 2.88
N ASP A 157 2.19 -4.00 2.45
CA ASP A 157 0.78 -3.81 2.82
C ASP A 157 0.56 -3.80 4.34
N ALA A 158 1.13 -4.77 5.07
CA ALA A 158 0.95 -4.84 6.53
C ALA A 158 1.57 -3.62 7.23
N TRP A 159 2.78 -3.24 6.81
CA TRP A 159 3.49 -2.07 7.31
C TRP A 159 2.70 -0.77 7.07
N LEU A 160 2.32 -0.52 5.82
CA LEU A 160 1.67 0.73 5.42
C LEU A 160 0.27 0.85 6.07
N ASN A 161 -0.50 -0.24 6.15
CA ASN A 161 -1.80 -0.20 6.83
C ASN A 161 -1.65 0.05 8.33
N ASN A 162 -0.68 -0.58 8.99
CA ASN A 162 -0.44 -0.31 10.41
C ASN A 162 -0.07 1.17 10.66
N ARG A 163 0.75 1.77 9.79
CA ARG A 163 1.07 3.21 9.91
C ARG A 163 -0.13 4.11 9.66
N ALA A 164 -0.93 3.82 8.63
CA ALA A 164 -2.16 4.55 8.36
C ALA A 164 -3.14 4.47 9.54
N HIS A 165 -3.29 3.29 10.14
CA HIS A 165 -4.10 3.06 11.35
C HIS A 165 -3.60 3.89 12.53
N ARG A 166 -2.29 3.83 12.82
CA ARG A 166 -1.69 4.53 13.96
C ARG A 166 -1.80 6.05 13.88
N VAL A 167 -1.80 6.61 12.67
CA VAL A 167 -2.03 8.06 12.46
C VAL A 167 -3.50 8.40 12.20
N GLY A 168 -4.41 7.44 12.32
CA GLY A 168 -5.86 7.64 12.25
C GLY A 168 -6.39 8.04 10.87
N LEU A 169 -5.69 7.66 9.80
CA LEU A 169 -6.13 7.95 8.44
C LEU A 169 -7.41 7.19 8.10
N LEU A 170 -8.32 7.89 7.43
CA LEU A 170 -9.47 7.25 6.80
C LEU A 170 -9.02 6.53 5.54
N ILE A 171 -9.53 5.31 5.34
CA ILE A 171 -9.26 4.46 4.19
C ILE A 171 -10.60 4.12 3.53
N GLY A 172 -10.66 4.14 2.20
CA GLY A 172 -11.86 3.73 1.45
C GLY A 172 -11.57 3.11 0.09
N GLN A 173 -12.59 2.47 -0.48
CA GLN A 173 -12.49 1.88 -1.81
C GLN A 173 -12.82 2.92 -2.89
N SER A 174 -12.18 2.82 -4.07
CA SER A 174 -12.40 3.75 -5.18
C SER A 174 -13.78 3.62 -5.82
N THR A 175 -14.37 2.43 -5.80
CA THR A 175 -15.65 2.13 -6.43
C THR A 175 -16.49 1.22 -5.55
N GLU A 176 -17.80 1.23 -5.78
CA GLU A 176 -18.68 0.19 -5.26
C GLU A 176 -18.37 -1.14 -5.96
N GLY A 177 -18.31 -2.23 -5.20
CA GLY A 177 -17.97 -3.55 -5.72
C GLY A 177 -16.51 -3.74 -6.15
N ALA A 178 -16.23 -4.92 -6.70
CA ALA A 178 -14.88 -5.34 -7.05
C ALA A 178 -14.38 -4.70 -8.35
N VAL A 179 -13.15 -4.18 -8.34
CA VAL A 179 -12.46 -3.70 -9.53
C VAL A 179 -11.88 -4.92 -10.29
N PRO A 180 -12.15 -5.08 -11.60
CA PRO A 180 -11.76 -6.27 -12.36
C PRO A 180 -10.27 -6.28 -12.74
N ILE A 181 -9.39 -6.27 -11.74
CA ILE A 181 -7.93 -6.38 -11.90
C ILE A 181 -7.58 -7.83 -12.23
N ARG A 182 -6.72 -8.01 -13.24
CA ARG A 182 -6.33 -9.35 -13.71
C ARG A 182 -4.83 -9.51 -13.61
N ALA A 183 -4.36 -10.64 -13.09
CA ALA A 183 -2.94 -10.95 -13.15
C ALA A 183 -2.51 -11.15 -14.61
N ILE A 184 -1.31 -10.68 -14.95
CA ILE A 184 -0.70 -10.96 -16.26
C ILE A 184 -0.37 -12.47 -16.31
N PRO A 185 -0.82 -13.20 -17.34
CA PRO A 185 -0.49 -14.61 -17.48
C PRO A 185 1.03 -14.84 -17.49
N GLY A 186 1.50 -15.80 -16.68
CA GLY A 186 2.91 -16.19 -16.62
C GLY A 186 3.81 -15.34 -15.72
N THR A 187 3.38 -14.16 -15.26
CA THR A 187 4.16 -13.35 -14.28
C THR A 187 4.04 -13.89 -12.86
N GLN A 188 3.03 -14.71 -12.63
CA GLN A 188 2.61 -15.25 -11.34
C GLN A 188 3.38 -16.52 -10.90
N ALA A 189 4.47 -16.89 -11.56
CA ALA A 189 5.20 -18.14 -11.29
C ALA A 189 6.20 -18.05 -10.10
N GLN A 190 6.75 -16.87 -9.83
CA GLN A 190 7.57 -16.58 -8.65
C GLN A 190 6.86 -15.50 -7.82
N LYS A 191 5.96 -15.90 -6.91
CA LYS A 191 5.18 -14.95 -6.11
C LYS A 191 5.73 -14.74 -4.72
N LEU A 192 5.77 -13.47 -4.30
CA LEU A 192 5.76 -13.08 -2.88
C LEU A 192 4.54 -13.67 -2.14
N SER A 193 3.45 -14.02 -2.83
CA SER A 193 2.29 -14.66 -2.19
C SER A 193 2.60 -16.01 -1.56
N ASN A 194 3.60 -16.76 -2.05
CA ASN A 194 4.02 -18.01 -1.41
C ASN A 194 4.80 -17.73 -0.13
N GLU A 195 5.57 -16.64 -0.08
CA GLU A 195 6.23 -16.15 1.14
C GLU A 195 5.21 -15.63 2.17
N ASN A 196 4.08 -15.07 1.69
CA ASN A 196 3.00 -14.51 2.53
C ASN A 196 2.19 -15.56 3.31
N LEU A 197 2.21 -16.83 2.89
CA LEU A 197 1.47 -17.93 3.53
C LEU A 197 2.31 -18.74 4.53
N GLY A 198 3.62 -18.44 4.67
CA GLY A 198 4.54 -19.14 5.56
C GLY A 198 4.52 -18.64 7.02
N THR A 199 5.33 -19.26 7.87
CA THR A 199 5.48 -18.89 9.30
C THR A 199 6.04 -17.48 9.54
N SER A 200 6.64 -16.87 8.51
CA SER A 200 7.07 -15.46 8.47
C SER A 200 6.22 -14.60 7.52
N GLY A 201 5.07 -15.11 7.08
CA GLY A 201 4.19 -14.49 6.10
C GLY A 201 3.37 -13.32 6.66
N THR A 202 2.34 -12.90 5.92
CA THR A 202 1.54 -11.71 6.24
C THR A 202 0.93 -11.77 7.63
N ASN A 203 0.32 -12.90 8.01
CA ASN A 203 -0.28 -13.06 9.35
C ASN A 203 0.76 -12.91 10.48
N ALA A 204 1.98 -13.44 10.29
CA ALA A 204 3.04 -13.32 11.29
C ALA A 204 3.57 -11.89 11.43
N GLN A 205 3.69 -11.15 10.31
CA GLN A 205 4.10 -9.75 10.32
C GLN A 205 3.00 -8.84 10.89
N LEU A 206 1.73 -9.11 10.57
CA LEU A 206 0.58 -8.43 11.19
C LEU A 206 0.56 -8.62 12.71
N ALA A 207 0.79 -9.84 13.20
CA ALA A 207 0.83 -10.12 14.64
C ALA A 207 1.99 -9.40 15.37
N LYS A 208 3.10 -9.11 14.68
CA LYS A 208 4.20 -8.30 15.23
C LYS A 208 3.91 -6.80 15.20
N LEU A 209 3.14 -6.34 14.21
CA LEU A 209 2.85 -4.92 14.00
C LEU A 209 1.71 -4.40 14.87
N TYR A 210 0.66 -5.20 15.05
CA TYR A 210 -0.56 -4.78 15.75
C TYR A 210 -0.46 -5.13 17.23
N GLU A 211 -0.23 -4.10 18.04
CA GLU A 211 -0.18 -4.17 19.50
C GLU A 211 -1.59 -4.06 20.11
N SER A 212 -1.71 -4.27 21.42
CA SER A 212 -3.00 -4.26 22.12
C SER A 212 -3.82 -2.99 21.85
N ASP A 213 -3.18 -1.82 21.85
CA ASP A 213 -3.85 -0.55 21.56
C ASP A 213 -4.33 -0.47 20.10
N ASP A 214 -3.56 -1.01 19.15
CA ASP A 214 -3.97 -1.06 17.75
C ASP A 214 -5.21 -1.94 17.58
N LEU A 215 -5.23 -3.10 18.25
CA LEU A 215 -6.33 -4.06 18.22
C LEU A 215 -7.59 -3.51 18.89
N LEU A 216 -7.45 -2.79 20.00
CA LEU A 216 -8.56 -2.12 20.67
C LEU A 216 -9.22 -1.08 19.76
N ARG A 217 -8.42 -0.28 19.04
CA ARG A 217 -8.94 0.70 18.07
C ARG A 217 -9.63 0.05 16.87
N LEU A 218 -9.16 -1.12 16.42
CA LEU A 218 -9.84 -1.88 15.37
C LEU A 218 -11.15 -2.50 15.84
N TRP A 219 -11.19 -3.01 17.07
CA TRP A 219 -12.38 -3.61 17.66
C TRP A 219 -13.45 -2.57 17.98
N ASN A 220 -13.04 -1.39 18.47
CA ASN A 220 -13.94 -0.31 18.84
C ASN A 220 -13.48 1.05 18.25
N PRO A 221 -13.71 1.28 16.94
CA PRO A 221 -13.22 2.47 16.24
C PRO A 221 -13.89 3.78 16.69
N GLU A 222 -14.98 3.72 17.46
CA GLU A 222 -15.69 4.87 18.01
C GLU A 222 -15.19 5.28 19.41
N ALA A 223 -14.35 4.46 20.07
CA ALA A 223 -13.75 4.85 21.34
C ALA A 223 -12.68 5.92 21.12
N GLU A 224 -12.83 7.08 21.79
CA GLU A 224 -11.78 8.10 21.83
C GLU A 224 -10.46 7.49 22.34
N ALA A 225 -9.34 7.92 21.76
CA ALA A 225 -8.03 7.49 22.23
C ALA A 225 -7.89 7.85 23.72
N PRO A 226 -7.33 6.97 24.57
CA PRO A 226 -7.07 7.32 25.96
C PRO A 226 -6.18 8.55 25.96
N THR A 227 -6.70 9.65 26.52
CA THR A 227 -5.97 10.88 26.75
C THR A 227 -4.78 10.51 27.63
N THR A 228 -3.56 10.51 27.07
CA THR A 228 -2.34 10.49 27.89
C THR A 228 -2.22 11.86 28.56
N ALA A 229 -3.04 12.07 29.58
CA ALA A 229 -2.76 13.03 30.63
C ALA A 229 -1.82 12.30 31.60
N GLU A 230 -0.52 12.49 31.43
CA GLU A 230 0.41 12.23 32.52
C GLU A 230 0.55 13.49 33.39
N PRO A 231 0.68 13.31 34.72
CA PRO A 231 0.63 14.37 35.73
C PRO A 231 1.89 15.25 35.80
#